data_AF-A0A8T9CKT9-F1
#
_entry.id   AF-A0A8T9CKT9-F1
#
_cell.length_a   1.000
_cell.length_b   1.000
_cell.length_c   1.000
_cell.angle_alpha   90.00
_cell.angle_beta   90.00
_cell.angle_gamma   90.00
#
_symmetry.space_group_name_H-M   'P 1'
#
loop_
_entity.id
_entity.type
_entity.pdbx_description
1 polymer ?
#
loop_
_entity_poly.entity_id
_entity_poly.type
_entity_poly.pdbx_seq_one_letter_code
_entity_poly.pdbx_strand_id
1 'polypeptide(L)'
;GNLTNTSGAVSLQNGVAGDTLTVNGDYTGGGTLLLDSELNGDDSVSDQLVLNGNTAGNTTVVVNSITGIGEPTSTGIKVVDFAADPTQFQNNAKFSLAGSGYVNMGAYDYTLVEDNNDWYLRSQEVTPPLPPDPDPDPTPDPDPTPDPIPAYQPVLNAKVGGYLNNLRAANQAFMMERRDHAGGNGQTLNLRVIGGRYHYTAAGQLTQHEDTSTVQLSGDLFSGRWG
;
A
#
# COMPACT_ATOMS: atom_id res chain seq x y z
N GLY A 1 -8.65 -4.31 25.75
CA GLY A 1 -7.68 -4.75 26.77
C GLY A 1 -6.28 -4.50 26.25
N ASN A 2 -5.26 -4.82 27.04
CA ASN A 2 -3.87 -4.55 26.68
C ASN A 2 -3.42 -5.41 25.49
N LEU A 3 -2.47 -4.89 24.71
CA LEU A 3 -1.83 -5.59 23.59
C LEU A 3 -0.31 -5.48 23.72
N THR A 4 0.36 -6.62 23.81
CA THR A 4 1.82 -6.72 23.81
C THR A 4 2.27 -7.49 22.59
N ASN A 5 2.96 -6.82 21.67
CA ASN A 5 3.58 -7.43 20.50
C ASN A 5 5.06 -7.04 20.45
N THR A 6 5.92 -7.80 21.13
CA THR A 6 7.35 -7.50 21.27
C THR A 6 8.25 -8.15 20.20
N SER A 7 7.75 -9.17 19.49
CA SER A 7 8.50 -9.84 18.43
C SER A 7 7.62 -10.55 17.38
N GLY A 8 6.29 -10.48 17.53
CA GLY A 8 5.33 -11.13 16.64
C GLY A 8 4.81 -10.20 15.56
N ALA A 9 3.79 -10.67 14.84
CA ALA A 9 3.10 -9.93 13.82
C ALA A 9 1.62 -9.74 14.20
N VAL A 10 1.13 -8.52 14.05
CA VAL A 10 -0.30 -8.20 14.06
C VAL A 10 -0.66 -7.81 12.63
N SER A 11 -1.56 -8.56 12.00
CA SER A 11 -1.93 -8.36 10.61
C SER A 11 -3.38 -7.95 10.50
N LEU A 12 -3.62 -6.80 9.86
CA LEU A 12 -4.92 -6.38 9.36
C LEU A 12 -5.07 -6.73 7.88
N GLN A 13 -3.98 -7.13 7.21
CA GLN A 13 -3.99 -7.44 5.78
C GLN A 13 -4.93 -8.60 5.43
N ASN A 14 -6.00 -8.28 4.71
CA ASN A 14 -6.96 -9.23 4.14
C ASN A 14 -7.21 -8.98 2.64
N GLY A 15 -6.44 -8.07 2.04
CA GLY A 15 -6.57 -7.63 0.65
C GLY A 15 -7.56 -6.49 0.44
N VAL A 16 -8.09 -5.90 1.52
CA VAL A 16 -9.04 -4.78 1.53
C VAL A 16 -8.63 -3.81 2.64
N ALA A 17 -8.66 -2.51 2.36
CA ALA A 17 -8.30 -1.48 3.33
C ALA A 17 -9.53 -1.01 4.10
N GLY A 18 -9.28 -0.47 5.30
CA GLY A 18 -10.30 0.16 6.14
C GLY A 18 -10.60 -0.64 7.41
N ASP A 19 -9.85 -1.69 7.69
CA ASP A 19 -9.93 -2.39 8.96
C ASP A 19 -9.40 -1.52 10.10
N THR A 20 -9.95 -1.71 11.30
CA THR A 20 -9.51 -0.97 12.48
C THR A 20 -9.25 -1.92 13.63
N LEU A 21 -8.03 -1.88 14.17
CA LEU A 21 -7.68 -2.53 15.43
C LEU A 21 -7.68 -1.50 16.55
N THR A 22 -8.61 -1.63 17.49
CA THR A 22 -8.67 -0.76 18.68
C THR A 22 -8.10 -1.45 19.92
N VAL A 23 -7.07 -0.87 20.52
CA VAL A 23 -6.48 -1.30 21.78
C VAL A 23 -7.06 -0.48 22.94
N ASN A 24 -8.07 -1.03 23.61
CA ASN A 24 -8.72 -0.43 24.78
C ASN A 24 -7.92 -0.63 26.08
N GLY A 25 -6.60 -0.47 26.05
CA GLY A 25 -5.68 -0.69 27.16
C GLY A 25 -4.27 -0.27 26.76
N ASP A 26 -3.26 -0.68 27.52
CA ASP A 26 -1.88 -0.34 27.21
C ASP A 26 -1.36 -1.12 25.99
N TYR A 27 -0.56 -0.45 25.16
CA TYR A 27 0.11 -1.01 23.99
C TYR A 27 1.61 -1.08 24.19
N THR A 28 2.19 -2.26 24.04
CA THR A 28 3.65 -2.45 24.02
C THR A 28 4.09 -3.04 22.69
N GLY A 29 4.74 -2.21 21.88
CA GLY A 29 5.33 -2.54 20.59
C GLY A 29 6.73 -3.17 20.68
N GLY A 30 7.23 -3.62 19.54
CA GLY A 30 8.50 -4.35 19.39
C GLY A 30 8.50 -5.30 18.18
N GLY A 31 7.30 -5.74 17.77
CA GLY A 31 7.05 -6.57 16.60
C GLY A 31 6.61 -5.77 15.37
N THR A 32 5.89 -6.46 14.48
CA THR A 32 5.44 -5.93 13.20
C THR A 32 3.92 -5.70 13.18
N LEU A 33 3.49 -4.59 12.60
CA LEU A 33 2.11 -4.28 12.22
C LEU A 33 2.00 -4.34 10.69
N LEU A 34 1.08 -5.13 10.17
CA LEU A 34 0.83 -5.25 8.73
C LEU A 34 -0.52 -4.63 8.40
N LEU A 35 -0.54 -3.68 7.46
CA LEU A 35 -1.70 -2.89 7.05
C LEU A 35 -1.92 -2.98 5.54
N ASP A 36 -3.16 -2.96 5.10
CA ASP A 36 -3.57 -2.65 3.73
C ASP A 36 -3.90 -1.16 3.61
N SER A 37 -3.42 -0.51 2.54
CA SER A 37 -3.73 0.89 2.26
C SER A 37 -3.96 1.11 0.77
N GLU A 38 -4.91 1.99 0.46
CA GLU A 38 -4.90 2.69 -0.82
C GLU A 38 -3.85 3.80 -0.76
N LEU A 39 -3.09 4.02 -1.83
CA LEU A 39 -2.04 5.05 -1.88
C LEU A 39 -2.35 6.12 -2.95
N ASN A 40 -3.26 7.02 -2.59
CA ASN A 40 -3.58 8.25 -3.30
C ASN A 40 -3.39 9.46 -2.36
N GLY A 41 -4.28 10.45 -2.40
CA GLY A 41 -4.23 11.62 -1.53
C GLY A 41 -4.74 11.36 -0.11
N ASP A 42 -5.05 12.44 0.61
CA ASP A 42 -5.41 12.41 2.04
C ASP A 42 -6.66 11.55 2.36
N ASP A 43 -7.61 11.43 1.42
CA ASP A 43 -8.86 10.68 1.58
C ASP A 43 -8.73 9.18 1.32
N SER A 44 -7.50 8.67 1.12
CA SER A 44 -7.25 7.25 0.89
C SER A 44 -7.73 6.37 2.05
N VAL A 45 -8.42 5.29 1.73
CA VAL A 45 -8.82 4.29 2.72
C VAL A 45 -7.59 3.51 3.16
N SER A 46 -7.42 3.33 4.46
CA SER A 46 -6.28 2.62 5.05
C SER A 46 -6.72 1.88 6.30
N ASP A 47 -6.07 0.75 6.57
CA ASP A 47 -6.17 0.10 7.86
C ASP A 47 -5.56 0.95 8.97
N GLN A 48 -6.14 0.89 10.16
CA GLN A 48 -5.74 1.73 11.28
C GLN A 48 -5.54 0.96 12.59
N LEU A 49 -4.51 1.37 13.33
CA LEU A 49 -4.32 1.01 14.72
C LEU A 49 -4.76 2.19 15.62
N VAL A 50 -5.76 1.98 16.47
CA VAL A 50 -6.26 2.98 17.42
C VAL A 50 -5.83 2.61 18.85
N LEU A 51 -5.19 3.53 19.55
CA LEU A 51 -4.56 3.32 20.86
C LEU A 51 -5.20 4.20 21.94
N ASN A 52 -5.86 3.57 22.92
CA ASN A 52 -6.63 4.24 23.99
C ASN A 52 -5.97 4.18 25.39
N GLY A 53 -4.70 3.79 25.49
CA GLY A 53 -3.97 3.64 26.75
C GLY A 53 -2.52 4.11 26.66
N ASN A 54 -1.69 3.74 27.63
CA ASN A 54 -0.26 4.05 27.57
C ASN A 54 0.41 3.25 26.46
N THR A 55 1.37 3.86 25.78
CA THR A 55 2.05 3.22 24.66
C THR A 55 3.56 3.24 24.86
N ALA A 56 4.23 2.17 24.45
CA ALA A 56 5.68 2.05 24.52
C ALA A 56 6.21 1.10 23.43
N GLY A 57 7.51 1.17 23.17
CA GLY A 57 8.21 0.25 22.25
C GLY A 57 8.21 0.73 20.79
N ASN A 58 8.95 0.01 19.94
CA ASN A 58 9.13 0.37 18.54
C ASN A 58 8.47 -0.69 17.65
N THR A 59 7.53 -0.29 16.82
CA THR A 59 6.79 -1.20 15.94
C THR A 59 7.20 -0.98 14.49
N THR A 60 7.56 -2.06 13.82
CA THR A 60 7.79 -2.02 12.36
C THR A 60 6.44 -2.06 11.65
N VAL A 61 6.20 -1.14 10.71
CA VAL A 61 4.98 -1.11 9.91
C VAL A 61 5.28 -1.62 8.51
N VAL A 62 4.52 -2.61 8.06
CA VAL A 62 4.51 -3.09 6.68
C VAL A 62 3.20 -2.65 6.06
N VAL A 63 3.28 -1.88 4.99
CA VAL A 63 2.11 -1.44 4.23
C VAL A 63 2.06 -2.21 2.93
N ASN A 64 0.94 -2.89 2.69
CA ASN A 64 0.60 -3.48 1.41
C ASN A 64 -0.31 -2.50 0.66
N SER A 65 0.16 -2.02 -0.48
CA SER A 65 -0.63 -1.15 -1.35
C SER A 65 -1.63 -2.01 -2.12
N ILE A 66 -2.92 -1.89 -1.81
CA ILE A 66 -3.96 -2.69 -2.46
C ILE A 66 -4.51 -2.02 -3.72
N THR A 67 -4.50 -0.68 -3.75
CA THR A 67 -4.97 0.16 -4.86
C THR A 67 -4.26 1.53 -4.79
N GLY A 68 -4.43 2.33 -5.85
CA GLY A 68 -3.94 3.69 -5.94
C GLY A 68 -2.95 3.89 -7.07
N ILE A 69 -2.43 5.10 -7.19
CA ILE A 69 -1.53 5.51 -8.28
C ILE A 69 -0.39 6.40 -7.80
N GLY A 70 -0.41 6.82 -6.52
CA GLY A 70 0.44 7.90 -6.04
C GLY A 70 -0.16 9.26 -6.37
N GLU A 71 -0.56 10.01 -5.34
CA GLU A 71 -1.04 11.38 -5.45
C GLU A 71 -0.42 12.19 -4.30
N PRO A 72 -0.31 13.52 -4.42
CA PRO A 72 0.20 14.34 -3.35
C PRO A 72 -0.76 14.37 -2.15
N THR A 73 -0.23 14.15 -0.95
CA THR A 73 -0.91 14.31 0.34
C THR A 73 -0.58 15.66 0.95
N SER A 74 -1.57 16.35 1.54
CA SER A 74 -1.34 17.55 2.36
C SER A 74 -1.23 17.19 3.84
N THR A 75 -2.14 16.36 4.34
CA THR A 75 -2.16 15.91 5.75
C THR A 75 -1.53 14.54 5.91
N GLY A 76 -1.69 13.67 4.91
CA GLY A 76 -1.27 12.27 4.93
C GLY A 76 -2.42 11.33 5.27
N ILE A 77 -2.19 10.05 4.98
CA ILE A 77 -3.13 8.94 5.19
C ILE A 77 -2.90 8.41 6.60
N LYS A 78 -3.89 8.55 7.50
CA LYS A 78 -3.74 8.12 8.90
C LYS A 78 -3.69 6.60 9.00
N VAL A 79 -2.67 6.08 9.71
CA VAL A 79 -2.47 4.63 9.93
C VAL A 79 -2.34 4.25 11.40
N VAL A 80 -1.94 5.20 12.26
CA VAL A 80 -1.98 5.02 13.72
C VAL A 80 -2.61 6.25 14.36
N ASP A 81 -3.61 5.99 15.21
CA ASP A 81 -4.41 6.99 15.91
C ASP A 81 -4.22 6.85 17.43
N PHE A 82 -3.70 7.90 18.05
CA PHE A 82 -3.56 7.99 19.49
C PHE A 82 -4.76 8.74 20.08
N ALA A 83 -5.84 8.00 20.28
CA ALA A 83 -7.10 8.54 20.79
C ALA A 83 -7.12 8.78 22.31
N ALA A 84 -6.09 8.31 23.04
CA ALA A 84 -5.98 8.52 24.48
C ALA A 84 -5.70 9.99 24.85
N ASP A 85 -6.28 10.48 25.94
CA ASP A 85 -6.00 11.83 26.47
C ASP A 85 -4.51 11.94 26.86
N PRO A 86 -3.73 12.84 26.23
CA PRO A 86 -2.29 12.96 26.48
C PRO A 86 -1.96 13.52 27.88
N THR A 87 -2.95 14.03 28.62
CA THR A 87 -2.78 14.43 30.03
C THR A 87 -2.87 13.25 30.99
N GLN A 88 -3.48 12.14 30.57
CA GLN A 88 -3.72 10.94 31.38
C GLN A 88 -2.82 9.77 30.97
N PHE A 89 -2.45 9.70 29.69
CA PHE A 89 -1.73 8.56 29.12
C PHE A 89 -0.44 9.01 28.43
N GLN A 90 0.59 8.17 28.54
CA GLN A 90 1.88 8.42 27.89
C GLN A 90 1.90 7.85 26.48
N ASN A 91 2.30 8.66 25.51
CA ASN A 91 2.59 8.23 24.15
C ASN A 91 4.10 8.06 23.92
N ASN A 92 4.64 6.88 24.22
CA ASN A 92 6.07 6.58 24.03
C ASN A 92 6.33 5.50 22.96
N ALA A 93 5.30 5.05 22.25
CA ALA A 93 5.49 4.13 21.13
C ALA A 93 6.00 4.86 19.89
N LYS A 94 6.89 4.22 19.12
CA LYS A 94 7.40 4.72 17.85
C LYS A 94 7.15 3.72 16.74
N PHE A 95 6.99 4.24 15.52
CA PHE A 95 6.70 3.44 14.35
C PHE A 95 7.69 3.76 13.24
N SER A 96 8.03 2.74 12.45
CA SER A 96 8.92 2.89 11.30
C SER A 96 8.50 1.95 10.19
N LEU A 97 8.55 2.42 8.95
CA LEU A 97 8.31 1.54 7.80
C LEU A 97 9.40 0.47 7.67
N ALA A 98 8.98 -0.73 7.29
CA ALA A 98 9.88 -1.80 6.92
C ALA A 98 10.69 -1.46 5.65
N GLY A 99 11.78 -2.19 5.43
CA GLY A 99 12.57 -2.08 4.21
C GLY A 99 13.36 -0.76 4.14
N SER A 100 13.21 -0.03 3.03
CA SER A 100 13.93 1.22 2.76
C SER A 100 13.34 2.46 3.45
N GLY A 101 12.29 2.29 4.24
CA GLY A 101 11.64 3.40 4.96
C GLY A 101 10.60 4.17 4.13
N TYR A 102 10.27 3.69 2.93
CA TYR A 102 9.23 4.26 2.09
C TYR A 102 8.46 3.18 1.31
N VAL A 103 7.27 3.53 0.84
CA VAL A 103 6.46 2.74 -0.10
C VAL A 103 6.29 3.54 -1.37
N ASN A 104 6.84 3.07 -2.48
CA ASN A 104 6.71 3.75 -3.76
C ASN A 104 5.34 3.48 -4.38
N MET A 105 4.67 4.54 -4.83
CA MET A 105 3.47 4.45 -5.66
C MET A 105 3.53 5.53 -6.74
N GLY A 106 3.68 5.12 -8.00
CA GLY A 106 3.77 6.04 -9.13
C GLY A 106 4.95 6.99 -9.01
N ALA A 107 4.67 8.30 -9.06
CA ALA A 107 5.67 9.36 -8.94
C ALA A 107 6.01 9.73 -7.49
N TYR A 108 5.45 9.03 -6.50
CA TYR A 108 5.54 9.41 -5.10
C TYR A 108 6.11 8.30 -4.23
N ASP A 109 6.96 8.67 -3.29
CA ASP A 109 7.36 7.82 -2.17
C ASP A 109 6.55 8.21 -0.94
N TYR A 110 5.85 7.24 -0.36
CA TYR A 110 5.11 7.42 0.89
C TYR A 110 6.00 7.04 2.06
N THR A 111 6.21 7.99 2.97
CA THR A 111 6.98 7.80 4.19
C THR A 111 6.08 7.93 5.40
N LEU A 112 6.45 7.27 6.50
CA LEU A 112 5.69 7.35 7.75
C LEU A 112 6.17 8.55 8.56
N VAL A 113 5.26 9.47 8.83
CA VAL A 113 5.53 10.74 9.51
C VAL A 113 4.65 10.85 10.75
N GLU A 114 5.27 11.17 11.88
CA GLU A 114 4.58 11.51 13.12
C GLU A 114 4.13 12.98 13.04
N ASP A 115 2.84 13.24 13.23
CA ASP A 115 2.28 14.59 13.29
C ASP A 115 1.14 14.66 14.32
N ASN A 116 1.14 15.69 15.15
CA ASN A 116 0.18 15.86 16.25
C ASN A 116 -0.06 14.58 17.08
N ASN A 117 1.00 13.83 17.38
CA ASN A 117 1.00 12.54 18.10
C ASN A 117 0.41 11.34 17.36
N ASP A 118 -0.10 11.50 16.14
CA ASP A 118 -0.57 10.43 15.27
C ASP A 118 0.46 10.10 14.19
N TRP A 119 0.27 8.98 13.46
CA TRP A 119 1.16 8.61 12.36
C TRP A 119 0.42 8.49 11.04
N TYR A 120 1.04 9.09 10.03
CA TYR A 120 0.49 9.22 8.69
C TYR A 120 1.48 8.74 7.63
N LEU A 121 0.97 8.14 6.55
CA LEU A 121 1.72 8.01 5.31
C LEU A 121 1.63 9.32 4.54
N ARG A 122 2.79 9.94 4.25
CA ARG A 122 2.89 11.19 3.47
C ARG A 122 3.70 10.97 2.21
N SER A 123 3.15 11.44 1.10
CA SER A 123 3.78 11.36 -0.22
C SER A 123 4.87 12.43 -0.37
N GLN A 124 5.97 12.06 -1.01
CA GLN A 124 6.96 12.99 -1.56
C GLN A 124 7.18 12.68 -3.04
N GLU A 125 7.14 13.71 -3.89
CA GLU A 125 7.40 13.53 -5.32
C GLU A 125 8.85 13.11 -5.54
N VAL A 126 9.03 12.04 -6.31
CA VAL A 126 10.34 11.51 -6.70
C VAL A 126 10.79 12.23 -7.96
N THR A 127 11.75 13.14 -7.82
CA THR A 127 12.43 13.73 -8.97
C THR A 127 13.55 12.79 -9.41
N PRO A 128 13.49 12.19 -10.61
CA PRO A 128 14.59 11.37 -11.09
C PRO A 128 15.83 12.26 -11.30
N PRO A 129 17.03 11.71 -11.12
CA PRO A 129 18.26 12.45 -11.36
C PRO A 129 18.28 12.96 -12.81
N LEU A 130 18.76 14.19 -12.99
CA LEU A 130 18.97 14.77 -14.32
C LEU A 130 19.85 13.81 -15.14
N PRO A 131 19.54 13.62 -16.45
CA PRO A 131 20.44 12.89 -17.31
C PRO A 131 21.84 13.53 -17.27
N PRO A 132 22.91 12.74 -17.39
CA PRO A 132 24.26 13.29 -17.44
C PRO A 132 24.34 14.32 -18.58
N ASP A 133 25.03 15.43 -18.32
CA ASP A 133 25.29 16.43 -19.35
C ASP A 133 25.93 15.72 -20.56
N PRO A 134 25.50 16.04 -21.79
CA PRO A 134 26.14 15.52 -22.98
C PRO A 134 27.63 15.86 -22.94
N ASP A 135 28.48 14.87 -23.24
CA ASP A 135 29.92 15.04 -23.38
C ASP A 135 30.18 16.24 -24.30
N PRO A 136 31.03 17.22 -23.92
CA PRO A 136 31.26 18.40 -24.75
C PRO A 136 31.68 17.98 -26.17
N ASP A 137 30.84 18.33 -27.14
CA ASP A 137 31.11 18.15 -28.55
C ASP A 137 32.45 18.82 -28.89
N PRO A 138 33.40 18.17 -29.60
CA PRO A 138 34.60 18.83 -30.10
C PRO A 138 34.21 20.04 -30.94
N THR A 139 34.39 21.24 -30.37
CA THR A 139 33.95 22.55 -30.89
C THR A 139 33.99 22.68 -32.41
N PRO A 140 32.84 22.74 -33.09
CA PRO A 140 32.69 23.46 -34.35
C PRO A 140 32.23 24.91 -34.05
N ASP A 141 32.47 25.82 -35.01
CA ASP A 141 32.23 27.28 -35.01
C ASP A 141 30.96 27.75 -34.26
N PRO A 142 30.90 28.99 -33.72
CA PRO A 142 29.82 29.43 -32.84
C PRO A 142 28.50 29.57 -33.61
N ASP A 143 27.60 28.60 -33.40
CA ASP A 143 26.18 28.67 -33.78
C ASP A 143 25.39 29.44 -32.69
N PRO A 144 24.22 30.02 -33.00
CA PRO A 144 23.52 30.95 -32.12
C PRO A 144 23.01 30.23 -30.87
N THR A 145 22.81 31.03 -29.82
CA THR A 145 22.33 30.62 -28.48
C THR A 145 21.33 29.46 -28.53
N PRO A 146 21.58 28.35 -27.83
CA PRO A 146 20.66 27.22 -27.76
C PRO A 146 19.29 27.66 -27.24
N ASP A 147 18.21 27.16 -27.85
CA ASP A 147 16.86 27.28 -27.32
C ASP A 147 16.80 26.73 -25.88
N PRO A 148 16.00 27.33 -24.98
CA PRO A 148 15.90 26.86 -23.60
C PRO A 148 15.43 25.40 -23.57
N ILE A 149 16.26 24.55 -22.97
CA ILE A 149 15.93 23.14 -22.73
C ILE A 149 14.66 23.11 -21.87
N PRO A 150 13.55 22.48 -22.32
CA PRO A 150 12.35 22.36 -21.52
C PRO A 150 12.67 21.70 -20.19
N ALA A 151 12.16 22.28 -19.09
CA ALA A 151 12.28 21.67 -17.77
C ALA A 151 11.77 20.22 -17.84
N TYR A 152 12.58 19.27 -17.34
CA TYR A 152 12.19 17.87 -17.27
C TYR A 152 10.89 17.75 -16.48
N GLN A 153 9.83 17.30 -17.15
CA GLN A 153 8.63 16.84 -16.47
C GLN A 153 8.73 15.33 -16.32
N PRO A 154 8.68 14.78 -15.10
CA PRO A 154 8.54 13.33 -14.93
C PRO A 154 7.29 12.90 -15.68
N VAL A 155 7.46 12.01 -16.67
CA VAL A 155 6.35 11.42 -17.43
C VAL A 155 6.05 10.08 -16.78
N LEU A 156 4.85 9.94 -16.21
CA LEU A 156 4.43 8.69 -15.60
C LEU A 156 4.39 7.57 -16.64
N ASN A 157 5.24 6.55 -16.50
CA ASN A 157 5.28 5.42 -17.42
C ASN A 157 4.08 4.49 -17.16
N ALA A 158 3.26 4.25 -18.19
CA ALA A 158 2.13 3.32 -18.15
C ALA A 158 2.50 1.89 -17.69
N LYS A 159 3.79 1.51 -17.73
CA LYS A 159 4.28 0.24 -17.17
C LYS A 159 4.03 0.10 -15.66
N VAL A 160 4.05 1.19 -14.88
CA VAL A 160 3.83 1.14 -13.43
C VAL A 160 2.39 0.71 -13.13
N GLY A 161 1.41 1.32 -13.82
CA GLY A 161 0.00 0.90 -13.73
C GLY A 161 -0.19 -0.54 -14.21
N GLY A 162 0.41 -0.93 -15.34
CA GLY A 162 0.33 -2.30 -15.86
C GLY A 162 0.89 -3.39 -14.93
N TYR A 163 1.98 -3.10 -14.21
CA TYR A 163 2.57 -4.04 -13.27
C TYR A 163 1.68 -4.30 -12.05
N LEU A 164 1.08 -3.25 -11.49
CA LEU A 164 0.12 -3.36 -10.38
C LEU A 164 -1.13 -4.16 -10.79
N ASN A 165 -1.60 -4.00 -12.04
CA ASN A 165 -2.76 -4.76 -12.52
C ASN A 165 -2.47 -6.26 -12.59
N ASN A 166 -1.31 -6.63 -13.15
CA ASN A 166 -0.88 -8.03 -13.20
C ASN A 166 -0.70 -8.60 -11.79
N LEU A 167 -0.16 -7.82 -10.85
CA LEU A 167 0.01 -8.23 -9.47
C LEU A 167 -1.34 -8.40 -8.74
N ARG A 168 -2.29 -7.49 -8.92
CA ARG A 168 -3.63 -7.57 -8.32
C ARG A 168 -4.44 -8.74 -8.89
N ALA A 169 -4.45 -8.89 -10.21
CA ALA A 169 -5.12 -10.01 -10.87
C ALA A 169 -4.51 -11.36 -10.43
N ALA A 170 -3.17 -11.43 -10.30
CA ALA A 170 -2.49 -12.60 -9.76
C ALA A 170 -2.90 -12.86 -8.30
N ASN A 171 -2.81 -11.86 -7.42
CA ASN A 171 -3.17 -12.00 -6.00
C ASN A 171 -4.62 -12.47 -5.81
N GLN A 172 -5.56 -11.98 -6.62
CA GLN A 172 -6.95 -12.46 -6.60
C GLN A 172 -7.10 -13.88 -7.17
N ALA A 173 -6.29 -14.26 -8.17
CA ALA A 173 -6.36 -15.59 -8.79
C ALA A 173 -5.83 -16.71 -7.90
N PHE A 174 -4.97 -16.43 -6.92
CA PHE A 174 -4.33 -17.45 -6.07
C PHE A 174 -4.89 -17.59 -4.66
N MET A 175 -5.75 -16.67 -4.20
CA MET A 175 -6.45 -16.81 -2.92
C MET A 175 -7.71 -17.66 -3.09
N MET A 176 -7.73 -18.85 -2.46
CA MET A 176 -8.93 -19.70 -2.33
C MET A 176 -9.25 -19.88 -0.84
N GLU A 177 -10.49 -19.62 -0.44
CA GLU A 177 -10.98 -19.96 0.89
C GLU A 177 -11.57 -21.38 0.89
N ARG A 178 -11.81 -21.95 2.08
CA ARG A 178 -12.43 -23.29 2.22
C ARG A 178 -13.71 -23.47 1.40
N ARG A 179 -14.53 -22.41 1.28
CA ARG A 179 -15.78 -22.40 0.50
C ARG A 179 -15.56 -22.36 -1.02
N ASP A 180 -14.38 -21.95 -1.47
CA ASP A 180 -13.98 -21.87 -2.88
C ASP A 180 -13.36 -23.18 -3.37
N HIS A 181 -13.10 -24.12 -2.45
CA HIS A 181 -12.71 -25.49 -2.76
C HIS A 181 -13.94 -26.40 -2.90
N ALA A 182 -13.95 -27.22 -3.97
CA ALA A 182 -14.76 -28.43 -4.00
C ALA A 182 -14.52 -29.25 -2.72
N GLY A 183 -15.61 -29.78 -2.15
CA GLY A 183 -15.62 -30.47 -0.85
C GLY A 183 -15.84 -29.58 0.38
N GLY A 184 -15.60 -28.26 0.31
CA GLY A 184 -15.76 -27.34 1.44
C GLY A 184 -17.20 -27.23 1.97
N ASN A 185 -18.18 -27.35 1.05
CA ASN A 185 -19.62 -27.36 1.33
C ASN A 185 -20.31 -28.62 0.76
N GLY A 186 -19.56 -29.69 0.47
CA GLY A 186 -20.09 -30.92 -0.14
C GLY A 186 -20.37 -30.85 -1.65
N GLN A 187 -19.90 -29.80 -2.32
CA GLN A 187 -20.00 -29.63 -3.78
C GLN A 187 -18.77 -30.24 -4.46
N THR A 188 -18.95 -31.05 -5.51
CA THR A 188 -17.85 -31.72 -6.23
C THR A 188 -17.14 -30.83 -7.25
N LEU A 189 -17.70 -29.64 -7.52
CA LEU A 189 -17.18 -28.64 -8.43
C LEU A 189 -17.56 -27.26 -7.90
N ASN A 190 -16.63 -26.31 -7.91
CA ASN A 190 -16.88 -24.91 -7.59
C ASN A 190 -16.31 -24.02 -8.70
N LEU A 191 -17.10 -23.04 -9.15
CA LEU A 191 -16.71 -22.04 -10.14
C LEU A 191 -16.98 -20.65 -9.56
N ARG A 192 -15.96 -19.79 -9.60
CA ARG A 192 -16.08 -18.39 -9.20
C ARG A 192 -15.60 -17.48 -10.34
N VAL A 193 -16.37 -16.42 -10.59
CA VAL A 193 -16.02 -15.35 -11.54
C VAL A 193 -15.96 -14.03 -10.77
N ILE A 194 -14.83 -13.33 -10.89
CA ILE A 194 -14.61 -12.02 -10.28
C ILE A 194 -14.43 -11.02 -11.43
N GLY A 195 -15.32 -10.05 -11.55
CA GLY A 195 -15.19 -8.95 -12.50
C GLY A 195 -14.94 -7.64 -11.78
N GLY A 196 -14.22 -6.72 -12.41
CA GLY A 196 -14.03 -5.36 -11.89
C GLY A 196 -13.78 -4.37 -13.02
N ARG A 197 -14.29 -3.15 -12.88
CA ARG A 197 -13.98 -2.03 -13.76
C ARG A 197 -13.33 -0.94 -12.97
N TYR A 198 -12.25 -0.38 -13.48
CA TYR A 198 -11.50 0.63 -12.77
C TYR A 198 -11.06 1.73 -13.72
N HIS A 199 -11.36 2.97 -13.34
CA HIS A 199 -10.93 4.16 -14.06
C HIS A 199 -9.99 4.95 -13.16
N TYR A 200 -8.84 5.35 -13.69
CA TYR A 200 -7.83 6.08 -12.94
C TYR A 200 -7.26 7.21 -13.78
N THR A 201 -7.01 8.35 -13.15
CA THR A 201 -6.24 9.46 -13.75
C THR A 201 -5.15 9.85 -12.78
N ALA A 202 -3.89 9.89 -13.22
CA ALA A 202 -2.73 10.15 -12.39
C ALA A 202 -2.00 11.42 -12.83
N ALA A 203 -1.79 12.35 -11.88
CA ALA A 203 -1.01 13.58 -12.06
C ALA A 203 -1.36 14.39 -13.33
N GLY A 204 -2.60 14.25 -13.84
CA GLY A 204 -3.05 14.85 -15.10
C GLY A 204 -2.37 14.32 -16.38
N GLN A 205 -1.47 13.34 -16.28
CA GLN A 205 -0.64 12.85 -17.38
C GLN A 205 -1.05 11.46 -17.90
N LEU A 206 -1.70 10.63 -17.08
CA LEU A 206 -2.12 9.28 -17.45
C LEU A 206 -3.59 9.08 -17.11
N THR A 207 -4.40 8.64 -18.07
CA THR A 207 -5.76 8.13 -17.81
C THR A 207 -5.82 6.67 -18.25
N GLN A 208 -6.24 5.79 -17.35
CA GLN A 208 -6.34 4.36 -17.60
C GLN A 208 -7.76 3.86 -17.30
N HIS A 209 -8.30 3.06 -18.22
CA HIS A 209 -9.52 2.28 -18.03
C HIS A 209 -9.14 0.80 -18.00
N GLU A 210 -9.65 0.07 -17.02
CA GLU A 210 -9.37 -1.36 -16.83
C GLU A 210 -10.68 -2.12 -16.66
N ASP A 211 -10.80 -3.22 -17.39
CA ASP A 211 -11.80 -4.27 -17.16
C ASP A 211 -11.02 -5.55 -16.80
N THR A 212 -11.26 -6.11 -15.61
CA THR A 212 -10.68 -7.39 -15.18
C THR A 212 -11.76 -8.46 -15.09
N SER A 213 -11.37 -9.71 -15.35
CA SER A 213 -12.21 -10.90 -15.19
C SER A 213 -11.34 -12.10 -14.83
N THR A 214 -11.49 -12.60 -13.60
CA THR A 214 -10.81 -13.79 -13.12
C THR A 214 -11.81 -14.93 -12.98
N VAL A 215 -11.48 -16.09 -13.55
CA VAL A 215 -12.27 -17.32 -13.44
C VAL A 215 -11.47 -18.37 -12.66
N GLN A 216 -12.00 -18.83 -11.55
CA GLN A 216 -11.42 -19.89 -10.72
C GLN A 216 -12.34 -21.12 -10.74
N LEU A 217 -11.77 -22.29 -11.00
CA LEU A 217 -12.46 -23.58 -11.01
C LEU A 217 -11.74 -24.54 -10.06
N SER A 218 -12.48 -25.18 -9.14
CA SER A 218 -11.96 -26.23 -8.28
C SER A 218 -12.86 -27.47 -8.33
N GLY A 219 -12.29 -28.67 -8.21
CA GLY A 219 -13.02 -29.93 -8.33
C GLY A 219 -12.36 -31.06 -7.55
N ASP A 220 -13.15 -32.03 -7.11
CA ASP A 220 -12.67 -33.23 -6.44
C ASP A 220 -12.27 -34.29 -7.47
N LEU A 221 -11.00 -34.70 -7.49
CA LEU A 221 -10.49 -35.68 -8.48
C LEU A 221 -10.71 -37.14 -8.06
N PHE A 222 -10.95 -37.41 -6.76
CA PHE A 222 -11.21 -38.76 -6.25
C PHE A 222 -12.21 -38.73 -5.09
N SER A 223 -13.28 -39.52 -5.20
CA SER A 223 -14.15 -39.86 -4.06
C SER A 223 -14.11 -41.38 -3.85
N GLY A 224 -13.43 -41.83 -2.81
CA GLY A 224 -13.39 -43.25 -2.41
C GLY A 224 -14.07 -43.46 -1.07
N ARG A 225 -15.04 -44.38 -0.99
CA ARG A 225 -15.52 -44.91 0.30
C ARG A 225 -14.78 -46.22 0.56
N TRP A 226 -13.99 -46.26 1.62
CA TRP A 226 -13.45 -47.50 2.15
C TRP A 226 -14.50 -48.10 3.08
N GLY A 227 -14.98 -49.31 2.74
CA GLY A 227 -15.88 -50.12 3.57
C GLY A 227 -15.11 -51.12 4.39
#